data_AF-A0A920DZU6-F1
#
_entry.id   AF-A0A920DZU6-F1
#
_cell.length_a   1.000
_cell.length_b   1.000
_cell.length_c   1.000
_cell.angle_alpha   90.00
_cell.angle_beta   90.00
_cell.angle_gamma   90.00
#
_symmetry.space_group_name_H-M   'P 1'
#
loop_
_entity.id
_entity.type
_entity.pdbx_description
1 polymer ?
#
loop_
_entity_poly.entity_id
_entity_poly.type
_entity_poly.pdbx_seq_one_letter_code
_entity_poly.pdbx_strand_id
1 'polypeptide(L)' 'MAIIDTQGYELEVLIGFEDKINNFKFLIVEFSNYEGYIGQVTYTQLNNFLNDANFSWFHKLKMLKKS' A
#
# COMPACT_ATOMS: atom_id res chain seq x y z
N MET A 1 2.24 14.25 -1.66
CA MET A 1 2.71 12.92 -2.09
C MET A 1 3.35 12.28 -0.89
N ALA A 2 3.06 11.01 -0.62
CA ALA A 2 3.72 10.23 0.44
C ALA A 2 4.26 8.92 -0.13
N ILE A 3 5.40 8.49 0.42
CA ILE A 3 6.01 7.19 0.15
C ILE A 3 5.97 6.45 1.47
N ILE A 4 5.39 5.25 1.47
CA ILE A 4 5.27 4.40 2.66
C ILE A 4 6.11 3.16 2.39
N ASP A 5 7.19 3.06 3.13
CA ASP A 5 8.08 1.92 3.16
C ASP A 5 8.23 1.51 4.63
N THR A 6 7.49 0.47 5.00
CA THR A 6 7.37 0.02 6.38
C THR A 6 7.76 -1.44 6.53
N GLN A 7 8.38 -2.02 5.49
CA GLN A 7 8.87 -3.38 5.43
C GLN A 7 7.81 -4.43 5.82
N GLY A 8 6.54 -4.20 5.45
CA GLY A 8 5.43 -5.14 5.65
C GLY A 8 4.24 -4.64 6.47
N TYR A 9 4.32 -3.43 7.04
CA TYR A 9 3.25 -2.83 7.85
C TYR A 9 2.51 -1.69 7.12
N GLU A 10 2.48 -1.72 5.78
CA GLU A 10 2.03 -0.58 4.97
C GLU A 10 0.55 -0.28 5.23
N LEU A 11 -0.27 -1.32 5.40
CA LEU A 11 -1.69 -1.20 5.64
C LEU A 11 -1.99 -0.64 7.04
N GLU A 12 -1.30 -1.11 8.07
CA GLU A 12 -1.47 -0.65 9.45
C GLU A 12 -1.13 0.83 9.58
N VAL A 13 -0.05 1.26 8.92
CA VAL A 13 0.31 2.67 8.86
C VAL A 13 -0.81 3.44 8.16
N LEU A 14 -1.26 3.01 6.99
CA LEU A 14 -2.34 3.67 6.26
C LEU A 14 -3.65 3.77 7.06
N ILE A 15 -4.03 2.72 7.81
CA ILE A 15 -5.17 2.73 8.72
C ILE A 15 -4.97 3.79 9.82
N GLY A 16 -3.77 3.88 10.39
CA GLY A 16 -3.43 4.94 11.35
C GLY A 16 -3.47 6.36 10.76
N PHE A 17 -3.44 6.49 9.43
CA PHE A 17 -3.56 7.74 8.69
C PHE A 17 -4.93 7.94 8.04
N GLU A 18 -5.94 7.12 8.32
CA GLU A 18 -7.24 7.13 7.64
C GLU A 18 -7.92 8.52 7.65
N ASP A 19 -7.82 9.25 8.77
CA ASP A 19 -8.36 10.61 8.92
C ASP A 19 -7.66 11.66 8.04
N LYS A 20 -6.46 11.37 7.57
CA LYS A 20 -5.58 12.28 6.83
C LYS A 20 -5.22 11.77 5.44
N ILE A 21 -5.59 10.54 5.09
CA ILE A 21 -5.15 9.89 3.86
C ILE A 21 -5.57 10.71 2.63
N ASN A 22 -6.74 11.32 2.68
CA ASN A 22 -7.29 12.18 1.64
C ASN A 22 -6.53 13.52 1.45
N ASN A 23 -5.61 13.88 2.35
CA ASN A 23 -4.71 15.02 2.15
C ASN A 23 -3.61 14.70 1.13
N PHE A 24 -3.39 13.42 0.80
CA PHE A 24 -2.41 12.99 -0.19
C PHE A 24 -3.05 12.80 -1.56
N LYS A 25 -2.53 13.50 -2.57
CA LYS A 25 -2.93 13.26 -3.98
C LYS A 25 -2.39 11.94 -4.55
N PHE A 26 -1.24 11.48 -4.05
CA PHE A 26 -0.54 10.30 -4.53
C PHE A 26 0.12 9.58 -3.36
N LEU A 27 -0.01 8.26 -3.37
CA LEU A 27 0.62 7.31 -2.47
C LEU A 27 1.48 6.35 -3.28
N ILE A 28 2.70 6.10 -2.81
CA ILE A 28 3.57 5.04 -3.32
C ILE A 28 3.78 4.06 -2.17
N VAL A 29 3.36 2.82 -2.38
CA VAL A 29 3.32 1.78 -1.35
C VAL A 29 3.91 0.48 -1.90
N GLU A 30 4.66 -0.25 -1.07
CA GLU A 30 5.06 -1.61 -1.38
C GLU A 30 3.92 -2.59 -1.06
N PHE A 31 3.83 -3.68 -1.82
CA PHE A 31 2.84 -4.72 -1.57
C PHE A 31 3.30 -6.05 -2.15
N SER A 32 2.77 -7.13 -1.59
CA SER A 32 2.95 -8.48 -2.14
C SER A 32 1.66 -8.99 -2.76
N ASN A 33 1.76 -9.79 -3.82
CA ASN A 33 0.58 -10.40 -4.45
C ASN A 33 0.01 -11.57 -3.64
N TYR A 34 0.76 -12.10 -2.68
CA TYR A 34 0.42 -13.24 -1.83
C TYR A 34 1.10 -13.07 -0.47
N GLU A 35 0.57 -13.75 0.54
CA GLU A 35 1.20 -13.86 1.86
C GLU A 35 2.39 -14.83 1.78
N GLY A 36 3.60 -14.31 2.01
CA GLY A 36 4.82 -15.07 2.28
C GLY A 36 5.03 -15.37 3.76
N TYR A 37 4.31 -14.67 4.65
CA TYR A 37 4.21 -14.95 6.07
C TYR A 37 2.82 -14.54 6.60
N ILE A 38 2.42 -15.10 7.75
CA ILE A 38 1.10 -14.86 8.35
C ILE A 38 0.94 -13.37 8.69
N GLY A 39 -0.14 -12.76 8.20
CA GLY A 39 -0.45 -11.36 8.46
C GLY A 39 0.25 -10.38 7.51
N GLN A 40 0.95 -10.88 6.47
CA GLN A 40 1.53 -10.01 5.46
C GLN A 40 0.43 -9.28 4.66
N VAL A 41 0.61 -7.98 4.45
CA VAL A 41 -0.28 -7.19 3.60
C VAL A 41 -0.21 -7.64 2.14
N THR A 42 -1.36 -8.07 1.63
CA THR A 42 -1.53 -8.40 0.22
C THR A 42 -2.04 -7.22 -0.60
N TYR A 43 -1.79 -7.27 -1.91
CA TYR A 43 -2.37 -6.35 -2.89
C TYR A 43 -3.88 -6.20 -2.70
N THR A 44 -4.60 -7.31 -2.52
CA THR A 44 -6.06 -7.31 -2.42
C THR A 44 -6.54 -6.52 -1.20
N GLN A 45 -5.93 -6.75 -0.04
CA GLN A 45 -6.27 -6.03 1.19
C GLN A 45 -5.98 -4.53 1.07
N LEU A 46 -4.77 -4.19 0.59
CA LEU A 46 -4.36 -2.81 0.39
C LEU A 46 -5.24 -2.07 -0.63
N ASN A 47 -5.55 -2.73 -1.75
CA ASN A 47 -6.39 -2.16 -2.79
C ASN A 47 -7.82 -1.91 -2.30
N ASN A 48 -8.40 -2.83 -1.52
CA ASN A 48 -9.73 -2.63 -0.96
C ASN A 48 -9.76 -1.40 -0.04
N PHE A 49 -8.83 -1.30 0.91
CA PHE A 49 -8.71 -0.15 1.80
C PHE A 49 -8.54 1.17 1.03
N LEU A 50 -7.67 1.19 0.02
CA LEU A 50 -7.45 2.39 -0.79
C LEU A 50 -8.67 2.77 -1.64
N ASN A 51 -9.40 1.80 -2.18
CA ASN A 51 -10.65 2.07 -2.91
C ASN A 51 -11.72 2.65 -1.99
N ASP A 52 -11.86 2.14 -0.77
CA ASP A 52 -12.77 2.70 0.24
C ASP A 52 -12.38 4.14 0.62
N ALA A 53 -11.09 4.47 0.56
CA ALA A 53 -10.55 5.82 0.72
C ALA A 53 -10.58 6.68 -0.56
N ASN A 54 -11.31 6.29 -1.62
CA ASN A 54 -11.39 6.99 -2.92
C ASN A 54 -10.06 7.12 -3.69
N PHE A 55 -9.08 6.28 -3.39
CA PHE A 55 -7.89 6.14 -4.23
C PHE A 55 -8.17 5.13 -5.35
N SER A 56 -7.44 5.30 -6.46
CA SER A 56 -7.45 4.34 -7.55
C SER A 56 -6.02 4.02 -7.99
N TRP A 57 -5.84 2.83 -8.53
CA TRP A 57 -4.55 2.38 -9.03
C TRP A 57 -4.12 3.16 -10.26
N PHE A 58 -2.99 3.85 -10.16
CA PHE A 58 -2.44 4.65 -11.26
C PHE A 58 -1.33 3.92 -12.02
N HIS A 59 -0.36 3.30 -11.31
CA HIS A 59 0.80 2.68 -11.94
C HIS A 59 1.49 1.65 -11.04
N LYS A 60 2.02 0.58 -11.65
CA LYS A 60 2.83 -0.44 -10.95
C LYS A 60 4.31 -0.31 -11.34
N LEU A 61 5.14 0.06 -10.38
CA LEU A 61 6.59 0.00 -10.51
C LEU A 61 7.05 -1.43 -10.21
N LYS A 62 7.61 -2.14 -11.19
CA LYS A 62 8.30 -3.42 -10.94
C LYS A 62 9.68 -3.15 -10.38
N MET A 63 9.93 -3.49 -9.11
CA MET A 63 11.29 -3.66 -8.64
C MET A 63 11.84 -4.98 -9.18
N LEU A 64 12.74 -4.88 -10.17
CA LEU A 64 13.57 -6.00 -10.60
C LEU A 64 14.58 -6.25 -9.48
N LYS A 65 14.43 -7.35 -8.73
CA LYS A 65 15.57 -7.86 -7.94
C LYS A 65 16.68 -8.20 -8.93
N LYS A 66 17.81 -7.50 -8.84
CA LYS A 66 19.05 -7.96 -9.48
C LYS A 66 19.40 -9.30 -8.83
N SER A 67 19.32 -10.36 -9.61
CA SER A 67 19.89 -11.68 -9.30
C SER A 67 21.41 -11.60 -9.20
#